data_AF-A0A8J4Q8T8-F1
#
_entry.id   AF-A0A8J4Q8T8-F1
#
_cell.length_a   1.000
_cell.length_b   1.000
_cell.length_c   1.000
_cell.angle_alpha   90.00
_cell.angle_beta   90.00
_cell.angle_gamma   90.00
#
_symmetry.space_group_name_H-M   'P 1'
#
loop_
_entity.id
_entity.type
_entity.pdbx_description
1 polymer ?
#
loop_
_entity_poly.entity_id
_entity_poly.type
_entity_poly.pdbx_seq_one_letter_code
_entity_poly.pdbx_strand_id
1 'polypeptide(L)'
;MSTTTNEIIEKLKSITLLEASELVSQIEETFGVDASASVGGGFMPAGGEGAGGQEAAEEKTSFDVILEDVPSDKRVAVLKIIRNLTSLGLKEAKEFTTSLPKALKESVSKEEADTAKQQLEQAGRCTREQGGFIKSPCPVFLTVSAKALSELFFMSKVYDWFEERLEIQSIADDITSKYVPPHVNIFYCLGGITFTCFLVQVATGFAMTFYYRPTVAEAFASVQYLMTDVNFGWLIRSIHRWSASMMVLIMILHVFRVYLTGGFKKPRELTWVTGVIMAVCTVSFGVTGYSLPWDQVGYWAVKIVTGVPDAIPVVGSTLVELLRGGVGVGQSTLTRFYSLHTFVLPLLTAVFMLMHFLMIRKQGISGPL
;
A
#
# COMPACT_ATOMS: atom_id res chain seq x y z
N MET A 1 -31.70 -19.35 -5.06
CA MET A 1 -31.31 -20.03 -3.81
C MET A 1 -32.35 -21.10 -3.53
N SER A 2 -31.94 -22.27 -3.03
CA SER A 2 -32.86 -23.39 -2.73
C SER A 2 -33.85 -22.97 -1.65
N THR A 3 -35.11 -23.44 -1.72
CA THR A 3 -36.16 -23.18 -0.72
C THR A 3 -35.69 -23.54 0.69
N THR A 4 -34.92 -24.63 0.80
CA THR A 4 -34.29 -25.10 2.04
C THR A 4 -33.31 -24.08 2.63
N THR A 5 -32.56 -23.35 1.79
CA THR A 5 -31.62 -22.32 2.24
C THR A 5 -32.34 -21.15 2.91
N ASN A 6 -33.49 -20.75 2.37
CA ASN A 6 -34.27 -19.64 2.94
C ASN A 6 -34.92 -20.04 4.28
N GLU A 7 -35.39 -21.27 4.42
CA GLU A 7 -35.93 -21.77 5.68
C GLU A 7 -34.88 -21.83 6.80
N ILE A 8 -33.64 -22.19 6.47
CA ILE A 8 -32.53 -22.19 7.43
C ILE A 8 -32.19 -20.76 7.87
N ILE A 9 -32.16 -19.82 6.92
CA ILE A 9 -31.86 -18.41 7.22
C ILE A 9 -32.93 -17.80 8.14
N GLU A 10 -34.21 -18.09 7.91
CA GLU A 10 -35.28 -17.57 8.77
C GLU A 10 -35.21 -18.14 10.20
N LYS A 11 -34.85 -19.42 10.36
CA LYS A 11 -34.64 -20.01 11.70
C LYS A 11 -33.43 -19.42 12.42
N LEU A 12 -32.37 -19.08 11.69
CA LEU A 12 -31.17 -18.43 12.26
C LEU A 12 -31.42 -16.99 12.72
N LYS A 13 -32.41 -16.29 12.17
CA LYS A 13 -32.77 -14.93 12.61
C LYS A 13 -33.49 -14.89 13.95
N SER A 14 -34.14 -15.98 14.34
CA SER A 14 -34.98 -16.05 15.54
C SER A 14 -34.25 -16.53 16.80
N ILE A 15 -32.99 -16.97 16.69
CA ILE A 15 -32.22 -17.46 17.85
C ILE A 15 -31.44 -16.33 18.53
N THR A 16 -31.18 -16.52 19.81
CA THR A 16 -30.34 -15.61 20.60
C THR A 16 -28.85 -15.87 20.34
N LEU A 17 -27.99 -14.89 20.66
CA LEU A 17 -26.54 -15.01 20.45
C LEU A 17 -25.90 -16.19 21.20
N LEU A 18 -26.51 -16.61 22.32
CA LEU A 18 -26.05 -17.78 23.09
C LEU A 18 -26.38 -19.09 22.34
N GLU A 19 -27.61 -19.23 21.85
CA GLU A 19 -28.03 -20.40 21.05
C GLU A 19 -27.27 -20.47 19.73
N ALA A 20 -26.91 -19.33 19.15
CA ALA A 20 -26.06 -19.27 17.96
C ALA A 20 -24.65 -19.83 18.24
N SER A 21 -24.07 -19.54 19.42
CA SER A 21 -22.75 -20.08 19.80
C SER A 21 -22.78 -21.59 20.07
N GLU A 22 -23.88 -22.09 20.65
CA GLU A 22 -24.06 -23.53 20.91
C GLU A 22 -24.27 -24.31 19.61
N LEU A 23 -25.01 -23.73 18.65
CA LEU A 23 -25.18 -24.29 17.32
C LEU A 23 -23.84 -24.38 16.56
N VAL A 24 -22.95 -23.40 16.70
CA VAL A 24 -21.61 -23.44 16.10
C VAL A 24 -20.82 -24.63 16.68
N SER A 25 -20.77 -24.78 18.00
CA SER A 25 -20.06 -25.90 18.64
C SER A 25 -20.61 -27.26 18.20
N GLN A 26 -21.93 -27.41 18.06
CA GLN A 26 -22.54 -28.66 17.59
C GLN A 26 -22.25 -28.95 16.11
N ILE A 27 -22.16 -27.91 15.28
CA ILE A 27 -21.76 -28.06 13.87
C ILE A 27 -20.29 -28.49 13.78
N GLU A 28 -19.40 -27.91 14.59
CA GLU A 28 -17.99 -28.31 14.64
C GLU A 28 -17.82 -29.77 15.06
N GLU A 29 -18.57 -30.24 16.06
CA GLU A 29 -18.56 -31.64 16.51
C GLU A 29 -19.16 -32.60 15.48
N THR A 30 -20.28 -32.23 14.85
CA THR A 30 -20.98 -33.10 13.89
C THR A 30 -20.21 -33.25 12.58
N PHE A 31 -19.54 -32.18 12.14
CA PHE A 31 -18.82 -32.16 10.86
C PHE A 31 -17.30 -32.27 11.00
N GLY A 32 -16.78 -32.38 12.23
CA GLY A 32 -15.36 -32.57 12.51
C GLY A 32 -14.48 -31.45 11.95
N VAL A 33 -14.97 -30.21 11.99
CA VAL A 33 -14.29 -29.01 11.45
C VAL A 33 -14.06 -28.01 12.58
N ASP A 34 -12.83 -27.55 12.70
CA ASP A 34 -12.45 -26.48 13.63
C ASP A 34 -12.43 -25.14 12.88
N ALA A 35 -13.32 -24.20 13.26
CA ALA A 35 -13.40 -22.91 12.59
C ALA A 35 -12.26 -21.94 12.96
N SER A 36 -11.33 -22.34 13.84
CA SER A 36 -10.16 -21.55 14.22
C SER A 36 -8.93 -21.78 13.32
N ALA A 37 -8.95 -22.81 12.46
CA ALA A 37 -7.91 -23.05 11.48
C ALA A 37 -8.21 -22.35 10.14
N SER A 38 -7.74 -21.10 10.01
CA SER A 38 -7.77 -20.38 8.72
C SER A 38 -6.93 -21.10 7.67
N VAL A 39 -7.57 -21.52 6.58
CA VAL A 39 -6.99 -22.15 5.39
C VAL A 39 -6.08 -21.16 4.64
N GLY A 40 -4.78 -21.23 4.91
CA GLY A 40 -3.73 -20.79 3.99
C GLY A 40 -3.49 -21.86 2.92
N GLY A 41 -4.28 -21.82 1.85
CA GLY A 41 -4.18 -22.77 0.73
C GLY A 41 -3.05 -22.40 -0.24
N GLY A 42 -1.83 -22.85 0.05
CA GLY A 42 -0.76 -23.01 -0.94
C GLY A 42 -0.74 -24.46 -1.42
N PHE A 43 -0.84 -24.66 -2.73
CA PHE A 43 -0.79 -25.97 -3.39
C PHE A 43 0.65 -26.54 -3.36
N MET A 44 0.82 -27.77 -2.89
CA MET A 44 1.93 -28.66 -3.27
C MET A 44 1.49 -30.13 -3.30
N PRO A 45 2.11 -30.97 -4.16
CA PRO A 45 1.61 -32.30 -4.52
C PRO A 45 2.06 -33.43 -3.58
N ALA A 46 1.41 -34.57 -3.80
CA ALA A 46 1.46 -35.87 -3.12
C ALA A 46 2.82 -36.42 -2.67
N GLY A 47 2.80 -37.16 -1.54
CA GLY A 47 3.81 -38.17 -1.19
C GLY A 47 3.80 -38.65 0.27
N GLY A 48 3.15 -39.81 0.52
CA GLY A 48 3.63 -40.93 1.35
C GLY A 48 3.98 -40.75 2.84
N GLU A 49 3.11 -41.33 3.68
CA GLU A 49 3.33 -42.08 4.95
C GLU A 49 4.56 -41.83 5.85
N GLY A 50 4.26 -41.62 7.15
CA GLY A 50 5.22 -41.81 8.24
C GLY A 50 4.63 -41.45 9.60
N ALA A 51 4.21 -42.45 10.37
CA ALA A 51 3.64 -42.35 11.71
C ALA A 51 4.63 -41.87 12.79
N GLY A 52 4.10 -41.25 13.86
CA GLY A 52 4.64 -41.45 15.21
C GLY A 52 4.83 -40.20 16.06
N GLY A 53 4.13 -40.17 17.20
CA GLY A 53 4.75 -39.79 18.48
C GLY A 53 4.64 -38.33 18.92
N GLN A 54 3.68 -38.08 19.79
CA GLN A 54 3.65 -36.95 20.71
C GLN A 54 4.62 -37.26 21.88
N GLU A 55 5.59 -36.38 22.16
CA GLU A 55 6.31 -36.39 23.44
C GLU A 55 6.80 -34.99 23.83
N ALA A 56 7.08 -34.86 25.13
CA ALA A 56 6.88 -33.68 25.95
C ALA A 56 8.02 -32.65 25.92
N ALA A 57 7.72 -31.52 26.56
CA ALA A 57 8.59 -30.40 26.85
C ALA A 57 9.95 -30.79 27.48
N GLU A 58 11.00 -30.09 27.05
CA GLU A 58 12.17 -29.81 27.89
C GLU A 58 12.41 -28.29 27.89
N GLU A 59 12.18 -27.69 29.06
CA GLU A 59 12.66 -26.36 29.42
C GLU A 59 14.19 -26.33 29.45
N LYS A 60 14.80 -25.25 28.93
CA LYS A 60 16.18 -24.89 29.28
C LYS A 60 16.22 -23.51 29.90
N THR A 61 16.75 -23.52 31.12
CA THR A 61 16.94 -22.46 32.10
C THR A 61 18.34 -21.84 31.93
N SER A 62 18.44 -20.65 31.33
CA SER A 62 19.56 -19.71 31.57
C SER A 62 19.31 -18.39 30.84
N PHE A 63 19.49 -17.27 31.55
CA PHE A 63 19.43 -15.92 31.00
C PHE A 63 20.72 -15.20 31.37
N ASP A 64 21.35 -14.57 30.40
CA ASP A 64 22.56 -13.77 30.60
C ASP A 64 22.22 -12.27 30.52
N VAL A 65 22.73 -11.51 31.49
CA VAL A 65 22.51 -10.07 31.61
C VAL A 65 23.68 -9.32 31.00
N ILE A 66 23.46 -8.65 29.87
CA ILE A 66 24.46 -7.81 29.20
C ILE A 66 24.03 -6.35 29.33
N LEU A 67 24.94 -5.49 29.80
CA LEU A 67 24.77 -4.04 29.75
C LEU A 67 25.34 -3.52 28.43
N GLU A 68 24.58 -2.67 27.75
CA GLU A 68 24.96 -2.09 26.44
C GLU A 68 25.53 -0.68 26.57
N ASP A 69 25.05 0.17 27.50
CA ASP A 69 25.66 1.50 27.69
C ASP A 69 25.45 2.09 29.10
N VAL A 70 26.45 2.84 29.59
CA VAL A 70 26.42 3.54 30.88
C VAL A 70 26.88 5.00 30.72
N PRO A 71 25.98 5.99 30.94
CA PRO A 71 26.32 7.41 30.88
C PRO A 71 27.47 7.77 31.81
N SER A 72 28.42 8.59 31.34
CA SER A 72 29.64 9.03 32.05
C SER A 72 29.39 9.56 33.46
N ASP A 73 28.21 10.14 33.66
CA ASP A 73 27.90 10.99 34.81
C ASP A 73 27.41 10.16 36.02
N LYS A 74 27.13 8.87 35.82
CA LYS A 74 26.66 7.94 36.87
C LYS A 74 27.48 6.64 36.98
N ARG A 75 28.63 6.56 36.29
CA ARG A 75 29.53 5.39 36.32
C ARG A 75 29.90 4.95 37.74
N VAL A 76 30.08 5.89 38.67
CA VAL A 76 30.42 5.60 40.08
C VAL A 76 29.29 4.92 40.85
N ALA A 77 28.02 5.23 40.55
CA ALA A 77 26.86 4.62 41.19
C ALA A 77 26.63 3.20 40.67
N VAL A 78 26.78 3.01 39.35
CA VAL A 78 26.69 1.70 38.70
C VAL A 78 27.86 0.78 39.13
N LEU A 79 29.07 1.33 39.30
CA LEU A 79 30.23 0.61 39.85
C LEU A 79 30.01 0.06 41.27
N LYS A 80 29.31 0.79 42.14
CA LYS A 80 29.00 0.31 43.51
C LYS A 80 28.01 -0.86 43.50
N ILE A 81 27.04 -0.84 42.59
CA ILE A 81 26.01 -1.88 42.46
C ILE A 81 26.60 -3.13 41.80
N ILE A 82 27.40 -2.97 40.75
CA ILE A 82 28.17 -4.07 40.12
C ILE A 82 29.08 -4.74 41.15
N ARG A 83 29.78 -3.97 41.99
CA ARG A 83 30.66 -4.52 43.03
C ARG A 83 29.90 -5.34 44.08
N ASN A 84 28.69 -4.90 44.45
CA ASN A 84 27.85 -5.62 45.40
C ASN A 84 27.25 -6.90 44.80
N LEU A 85 26.95 -6.93 43.50
CA LEU A 85 26.32 -8.08 42.84
C LEU A 85 27.33 -9.14 42.35
N THR A 86 28.60 -8.78 42.14
CA THR A 86 29.60 -9.69 41.53
C THR A 86 30.85 -9.95 42.37
N SER A 87 31.04 -9.26 43.49
CA SER A 87 32.23 -9.41 44.36
C SER A 87 33.57 -9.10 43.67
N LEU A 88 33.57 -8.40 42.52
CA LEU A 88 34.78 -8.09 41.74
C LEU A 88 35.55 -6.87 42.28
N GLY A 89 36.86 -6.82 42.01
CA GLY A 89 37.75 -5.75 42.49
C GLY A 89 37.52 -4.40 41.79
N LEU A 90 37.94 -3.29 42.42
CA LEU A 90 37.72 -1.92 41.93
C LEU A 90 38.35 -1.64 40.53
N LYS A 91 39.28 -2.47 40.07
CA LYS A 91 39.92 -2.39 38.75
C LYS A 91 39.10 -3.07 37.65
N GLU A 92 38.57 -4.27 37.89
CA GLU A 92 37.84 -5.07 36.90
C GLU A 92 36.46 -4.45 36.56
N ALA A 93 35.79 -3.89 37.57
CA ALA A 93 34.51 -3.22 37.38
C ALA A 93 34.63 -1.89 36.60
N LYS A 94 35.82 -1.26 36.60
CA LYS A 94 36.09 -0.05 35.80
C LYS A 94 36.27 -0.40 34.32
N GLU A 95 36.95 -1.51 34.05
CA GLU A 95 37.17 -2.04 32.70
C GLU A 95 35.84 -2.45 32.04
N PHE A 96 34.94 -3.09 32.79
CA PHE A 96 33.59 -3.46 32.35
C PHE A 96 32.71 -2.28 31.91
N THR A 97 32.88 -1.09 32.51
CA THR A 97 32.13 0.12 32.13
C THR A 97 32.71 0.88 30.93
N THR A 98 33.86 0.45 30.40
CA THR A 98 34.54 1.09 29.26
C THR A 98 34.63 0.21 28.02
N SER A 99 34.58 -1.12 28.17
CA SER A 99 34.56 -2.06 27.04
C SER A 99 33.18 -2.71 26.91
N LEU A 100 32.22 -1.91 26.46
CA LEU A 100 30.88 -2.39 26.12
C LEU A 100 30.85 -2.85 24.66
N PRO A 101 30.09 -3.92 24.33
CA PRO A 101 29.22 -4.71 25.22
C PRO A 101 29.87 -6.03 25.73
N LYS A 102 29.69 -6.37 27.02
CA LYS A 102 30.07 -7.68 27.62
C LYS A 102 29.12 -8.13 28.74
N ALA A 103 28.89 -9.45 28.84
CA ALA A 103 27.98 -10.09 29.78
C ALA A 103 28.48 -10.04 31.24
N LEU A 104 27.58 -9.74 32.18
CA LEU A 104 27.92 -9.47 33.58
C LEU A 104 27.86 -10.71 34.49
N LYS A 105 27.16 -11.77 34.09
CA LYS A 105 27.19 -13.12 34.70
C LYS A 105 26.40 -14.10 33.83
N GLU A 106 26.92 -15.31 33.66
CA GLU A 106 26.23 -16.40 32.97
C GLU A 106 25.48 -17.28 33.98
N SER A 107 24.26 -17.72 33.61
CA SER A 107 23.46 -18.76 34.28
C SER A 107 23.00 -18.48 35.74
N VAL A 108 22.10 -17.51 35.93
CA VAL A 108 21.40 -17.29 37.22
C VAL A 108 19.87 -17.41 37.07
N SER A 109 19.19 -17.86 38.12
CA SER A 109 17.73 -18.05 38.17
C SER A 109 16.95 -16.73 38.12
N LYS A 110 15.71 -16.82 37.61
CA LYS A 110 14.79 -15.71 37.27
C LYS A 110 14.61 -14.67 38.40
N GLU A 111 14.66 -15.13 39.65
CA GLU A 111 14.37 -14.33 40.84
C GLU A 111 15.50 -13.34 41.20
N GLU A 112 16.77 -13.73 41.00
CA GLU A 112 17.93 -12.85 41.24
C GLU A 112 18.15 -11.85 40.10
N ALA A 113 17.81 -12.24 38.86
CA ALA A 113 17.83 -11.34 37.71
C ALA A 113 16.78 -10.22 37.85
N ASP A 114 15.59 -10.52 38.37
CA ASP A 114 14.53 -9.53 38.61
C ASP A 114 14.87 -8.59 39.78
N THR A 115 15.56 -9.06 40.82
CA THR A 115 16.03 -8.17 41.91
C THR A 115 17.15 -7.24 41.45
N ALA A 116 18.09 -7.74 40.64
CA ALA A 116 19.14 -6.91 40.04
C ALA A 116 18.56 -5.86 39.08
N LYS A 117 17.53 -6.24 38.30
CA LYS A 117 16.80 -5.35 37.40
C LYS A 117 16.05 -4.26 38.16
N GLN A 118 15.37 -4.60 39.26
CA GLN A 118 14.70 -3.62 40.13
C GLN A 118 15.68 -2.63 40.79
N GLN A 119 16.85 -3.09 41.22
CA GLN A 119 17.86 -2.21 41.84
C GLN A 119 18.51 -1.27 40.81
N LEU A 120 18.69 -1.72 39.57
CA LEU A 120 19.23 -0.90 38.48
C LEU A 120 18.18 0.10 37.94
N GLU A 121 16.91 -0.29 37.89
CA GLU A 121 15.80 0.64 37.57
C GLU A 121 15.58 1.69 38.66
N GLN A 122 15.75 1.34 39.94
CA GLN A 122 15.63 2.30 41.04
C GLN A 122 16.77 3.34 41.03
N ALA A 123 17.99 2.94 40.64
CA ALA A 123 19.11 3.88 40.46
C ALA A 123 18.94 4.81 39.24
N GLY A 124 18.05 4.45 38.29
CA GLY A 124 17.71 5.22 37.11
C GLY A 124 16.64 6.32 37.30
N ARG A 125 15.94 6.37 38.44
CA ARG A 125 14.87 7.36 38.67
C ARG A 125 15.41 8.68 39.21
N CYS A 126 15.29 9.75 38.43
CA CYS A 126 15.44 11.13 38.92
C CYS A 126 14.12 11.57 39.58
N THR A 127 14.13 11.92 40.87
CA THR A 127 13.11 12.76 41.50
C THR A 127 13.69 14.12 41.84
N ARG A 128 13.13 15.20 41.28
CA ARG A 128 13.14 16.53 41.92
C ARG A 128 12.03 17.42 41.34
N GLU A 129 11.21 17.96 42.23
CA GLU A 129 10.28 19.06 41.96
C GLU A 129 11.02 20.39 41.75
N GLN A 130 10.65 21.13 40.70
CA GLN A 130 10.27 22.56 40.71
C GLN A 130 10.03 23.05 39.26
N GLY A 131 8.84 23.61 38.99
CA GLY A 131 8.53 24.43 37.81
C GLY A 131 8.01 23.68 36.57
N GLY A 132 6.68 23.71 36.37
CA GLY A 132 5.94 22.93 35.38
C GLY A 132 6.43 22.94 33.93
N PHE A 133 6.65 21.74 33.38
CA PHE A 133 6.20 21.29 32.06
C PHE A 133 6.39 19.77 31.98
N ILE A 134 5.32 19.01 31.72
CA ILE A 134 5.34 17.55 31.60
C ILE A 134 5.93 17.17 30.24
N LYS A 135 7.09 16.48 30.22
CA LYS A 135 7.57 15.71 29.07
C LYS A 135 7.68 14.23 29.45
N SER A 136 7.18 13.41 28.54
CA SER A 136 7.00 11.95 28.55
C SER A 136 8.19 11.13 29.09
N PRO A 137 7.95 9.93 29.66
CA PRO A 137 8.99 9.06 30.20
C PRO A 137 9.85 8.46 29.08
N CYS A 138 11.19 8.57 29.19
CA CYS A 138 12.13 7.82 28.36
C CYS A 138 12.14 6.33 28.82
N PRO A 139 11.91 5.36 27.92
CA PRO A 139 11.98 3.95 28.30
C PRO A 139 13.44 3.52 28.45
N VAL A 140 13.78 2.92 29.59
CA VAL A 140 14.95 2.05 29.71
C VAL A 140 14.61 0.77 28.94
N PHE A 141 15.24 0.54 27.80
CA PHE A 141 15.04 -0.67 27.01
C PHE A 141 15.74 -1.84 27.71
N LEU A 142 14.95 -2.76 28.27
CA LEU A 142 15.41 -4.05 28.79
C LEU A 142 14.57 -5.14 28.11
N THR A 143 15.02 -5.63 26.96
CA THR A 143 14.34 -6.71 26.23
C THR A 143 14.90 -8.06 26.64
N VAL A 144 14.07 -8.85 27.32
CA VAL A 144 14.26 -10.30 27.46
C VAL A 144 13.61 -10.96 26.23
N SER A 145 14.41 -11.29 25.21
CA SER A 145 14.17 -12.40 24.25
C SER A 145 15.26 -12.38 23.16
N ALA A 146 16.16 -13.37 23.18
CA ALA A 146 17.28 -13.50 22.24
C ALA A 146 16.86 -13.63 20.76
N LYS A 147 15.62 -14.11 20.50
CA LYS A 147 15.09 -14.30 19.14
C LYS A 147 14.60 -13.00 18.51
N ALA A 148 13.98 -12.12 19.29
CA ALA A 148 13.57 -10.79 18.83
C ALA A 148 14.78 -9.89 18.58
N LEU A 149 15.83 -10.02 19.40
CA LEU A 149 17.09 -9.30 19.23
C LEU A 149 17.83 -9.72 17.95
N SER A 150 17.92 -11.02 17.61
CA SER A 150 18.59 -11.43 16.37
C SER A 150 17.84 -11.00 15.11
N GLU A 151 16.50 -11.02 15.14
CA GLU A 151 15.65 -10.54 14.04
C GLU A 151 15.76 -9.02 13.87
N LEU A 152 15.73 -8.25 14.97
CA LEU A 152 15.97 -6.80 14.93
C LEU A 152 17.38 -6.45 14.43
N PHE A 153 18.40 -7.22 14.84
CA PHE A 153 19.79 -7.00 14.42
C PHE A 153 20.02 -7.35 12.95
N PHE A 154 19.30 -8.35 12.43
CA PHE A 154 19.32 -8.67 11.01
C PHE A 154 18.58 -7.60 10.19
N MET A 155 17.41 -7.14 10.65
CA MET A 155 16.69 -6.03 10.02
C MET A 155 17.49 -4.71 10.05
N SER A 156 18.23 -4.43 11.13
CA SER A 156 19.10 -3.26 11.20
C SER A 156 20.26 -3.37 10.22
N LYS A 157 20.92 -4.53 10.11
CA LYS A 157 22.00 -4.73 9.13
C LYS A 157 21.53 -4.64 7.67
N VAL A 158 20.34 -5.16 7.38
CA VAL A 158 19.76 -5.05 6.04
C VAL A 158 19.40 -3.59 5.75
N TYR A 159 18.80 -2.88 6.70
CA TYR A 159 18.52 -1.45 6.58
C TYR A 159 19.79 -0.63 6.38
N ASP A 160 20.82 -0.84 7.21
CA ASP A 160 22.11 -0.14 7.12
C ASP A 160 22.80 -0.39 5.77
N TRP A 161 22.72 -1.62 5.24
CA TRP A 161 23.25 -1.97 3.93
C TRP A 161 22.54 -1.22 2.79
N PHE A 162 21.21 -1.06 2.91
CA PHE A 162 20.40 -0.30 1.96
C PHE A 162 20.61 1.20 2.12
N GLU A 163 20.77 1.70 3.35
CA GLU A 163 21.04 3.09 3.65
C GLU A 163 22.37 3.54 3.04
N GLU A 164 23.42 2.76 3.23
CA GLU A 164 24.75 3.01 2.65
C GLU A 164 24.73 3.13 1.11
N ARG A 165 23.79 2.44 0.44
CA ARG A 165 23.73 2.34 -1.03
C ARG A 165 22.69 3.24 -1.69
N LEU A 166 21.56 3.44 -1.04
CA LEU A 166 20.38 4.11 -1.60
C LEU A 166 19.99 5.39 -0.87
N GLU A 167 20.67 5.75 0.23
CA GLU A 167 20.44 6.97 1.02
C GLU A 167 18.95 7.14 1.40
N ILE A 168 18.33 6.07 1.91
CA ILE A 168 16.89 5.99 2.19
C ILE A 168 16.48 7.02 3.25
N GLN A 169 17.35 7.34 4.20
CA GLN A 169 17.10 8.32 5.24
C GLN A 169 16.86 9.71 4.66
N SER A 170 17.57 10.08 3.58
CA SER A 170 17.36 11.37 2.90
C SER A 170 15.94 11.50 2.33
N ILE A 171 15.39 10.38 1.82
CA ILE A 171 14.03 10.30 1.30
C ILE A 171 13.03 10.36 2.46
N ALA A 172 13.30 9.67 3.57
CA ALA A 172 12.46 9.71 4.77
C ALA A 172 12.39 11.12 5.36
N ASP A 173 13.51 11.84 5.42
CA ASP A 173 13.58 13.22 5.91
C ASP A 173 12.83 14.19 4.96
N ASP A 174 12.96 14.05 3.63
CA ASP A 174 12.17 14.86 2.67
C ASP A 174 10.66 14.55 2.73
N ILE A 175 10.25 13.33 3.08
CA ILE A 175 8.83 12.99 3.24
C ILE A 175 8.29 13.57 4.56
N THR A 176 8.99 13.37 5.68
CA THR A 176 8.54 13.77 7.02
C THR A 176 8.58 15.27 7.25
N SER A 177 9.44 16.01 6.53
CA SER A 177 9.53 17.47 6.61
C SER A 177 8.38 18.23 5.94
N LYS A 178 7.46 17.56 5.22
CA LYS A 178 6.34 18.23 4.54
C LYS A 178 5.14 18.39 5.47
N TYR A 179 4.64 19.61 5.56
CA TYR A 179 3.45 19.95 6.33
C TYR A 179 2.26 20.27 5.42
N VAL A 180 1.06 19.94 5.89
CA VAL A 180 -0.19 20.29 5.21
C VAL A 180 -0.73 21.61 5.79
N PRO A 181 -0.89 22.67 4.99
CA PRO A 181 -1.43 23.94 5.48
C PRO A 181 -2.89 23.82 6.00
N PRO A 182 -3.31 24.63 6.98
CA PRO A 182 -4.65 24.52 7.58
C PRO A 182 -5.83 24.79 6.65
N HIS A 183 -5.62 25.56 5.56
CA HIS A 183 -6.69 25.88 4.59
C HIS A 183 -6.97 24.74 3.61
N VAL A 184 -6.20 23.64 3.66
CA VAL A 184 -6.41 22.45 2.83
C VAL A 184 -7.65 21.70 3.35
N ASN A 185 -8.71 21.72 2.57
CA ASN A 185 -9.96 21.01 2.83
C ASN A 185 -10.13 19.77 1.94
N ILE A 186 -11.24 19.04 2.09
CA ILE A 186 -11.54 17.80 1.35
C ILE A 186 -11.45 17.92 -0.17
N PHE A 187 -11.71 19.10 -0.75
CA PHE A 187 -11.65 19.31 -2.19
C PHE A 187 -10.22 19.28 -2.75
N TYR A 188 -9.20 19.38 -1.89
CA TYR A 188 -7.81 19.18 -2.31
C TYR A 188 -7.51 17.72 -2.66
N CYS A 189 -8.28 16.77 -2.13
CA CYS A 189 -8.13 15.34 -2.41
C CYS A 189 -8.57 14.95 -3.83
N LEU A 190 -9.36 15.78 -4.53
CA LEU A 190 -9.93 15.45 -5.84
C LEU A 190 -8.88 15.02 -6.88
N GLY A 191 -7.73 15.70 -6.93
CA GLY A 191 -6.64 15.31 -7.84
C GLY A 191 -6.04 13.94 -7.50
N GLY A 192 -5.90 13.63 -6.21
CA GLY A 192 -5.46 12.31 -5.74
C GLY A 192 -6.47 11.21 -6.06
N ILE A 193 -7.77 11.50 -5.93
CA ILE A 193 -8.84 10.56 -6.30
C ILE A 193 -8.81 10.29 -7.81
N THR A 194 -8.60 11.30 -8.67
CA THR A 194 -8.40 11.10 -10.11
C THR A 194 -7.22 10.17 -10.40
N PHE A 195 -6.11 10.33 -9.68
CA PHE A 195 -4.95 9.44 -9.81
C PHE A 195 -5.27 8.00 -9.41
N THR A 196 -6.00 7.80 -8.30
CA THR A 196 -6.45 6.46 -7.90
C THR A 196 -7.36 5.82 -8.95
N CYS A 197 -8.28 6.59 -9.56
CA CYS A 197 -9.09 6.08 -10.67
C CYS A 197 -8.21 5.66 -11.86
N PHE A 198 -7.17 6.43 -12.20
CA PHE A 198 -6.21 6.05 -13.24
C PHE A 198 -5.47 4.75 -12.91
N LEU A 199 -5.02 4.55 -11.66
CA LEU A 199 -4.41 3.28 -11.24
C LEU A 199 -5.37 2.09 -11.40
N VAL A 200 -6.65 2.29 -11.07
CA VAL A 200 -7.69 1.28 -11.32
C VAL A 200 -7.83 1.00 -12.82
N GLN A 201 -7.79 2.03 -13.68
CA GLN A 201 -7.83 1.86 -15.15
C GLN A 201 -6.63 1.04 -15.65
N VAL A 202 -5.42 1.32 -15.18
CA VAL A 202 -4.22 0.58 -15.58
C VAL A 202 -4.31 -0.87 -15.16
N ALA A 203 -4.69 -1.15 -13.90
CA ALA A 203 -4.78 -2.51 -13.39
C ALA A 203 -5.87 -3.33 -14.12
N THR A 204 -7.08 -2.79 -14.23
CA THR A 204 -8.20 -3.48 -14.90
C THR A 204 -8.02 -3.55 -16.41
N GLY A 205 -7.49 -2.49 -17.03
CA GLY A 205 -7.20 -2.46 -18.46
C GLY A 205 -6.16 -3.49 -18.85
N PHE A 206 -5.06 -3.58 -18.08
CA PHE A 206 -4.04 -4.61 -18.24
C PHE A 206 -4.62 -6.02 -18.07
N ALA A 207 -5.48 -6.26 -17.07
CA ALA A 207 -6.13 -7.57 -16.92
C ALA A 207 -6.98 -7.96 -18.15
N MET A 208 -7.66 -7.00 -18.78
CA MET A 208 -8.47 -7.27 -19.97
C MET A 208 -7.64 -7.54 -21.24
N THR A 209 -6.39 -7.07 -21.33
CA THR A 209 -5.56 -7.34 -22.51
C THR A 209 -5.19 -8.82 -22.67
N PHE A 210 -5.29 -9.63 -21.60
CA PHE A 210 -5.10 -11.08 -21.67
C PHE A 210 -6.21 -11.81 -22.44
N TYR A 211 -7.39 -11.21 -22.56
CA TYR A 211 -8.58 -11.85 -23.14
C TYR A 211 -9.09 -11.15 -24.40
N TYR A 212 -8.92 -9.83 -24.48
CA TYR A 212 -9.44 -9.02 -25.58
C TYR A 212 -8.68 -9.27 -26.89
N ARG A 213 -9.42 -9.44 -28.00
CA ARG A 213 -8.85 -9.63 -29.34
C ARG A 213 -9.18 -8.44 -30.25
N PRO A 214 -8.19 -7.65 -30.72
CA PRO A 214 -8.42 -6.44 -31.51
C PRO A 214 -8.69 -6.73 -33.02
N THR A 215 -9.59 -7.67 -33.32
CA THR A 215 -10.04 -7.99 -34.68
C THR A 215 -11.54 -7.71 -34.80
N VAL A 216 -12.01 -7.16 -35.91
CA VAL A 216 -13.43 -6.80 -36.09
C VAL A 216 -14.36 -8.02 -36.01
N ALA A 217 -13.83 -9.21 -36.34
CA ALA A 217 -14.55 -10.47 -36.25
C ALA A 217 -14.68 -10.97 -34.80
N GLU A 218 -13.69 -10.72 -33.93
CA GLU A 218 -13.65 -11.30 -32.59
C GLU A 218 -13.79 -10.28 -31.46
N ALA A 219 -13.70 -8.97 -31.72
CA ALA A 219 -13.68 -7.94 -30.68
C ALA A 219 -14.91 -8.04 -29.77
N PHE A 220 -16.11 -8.04 -30.36
CA PHE A 220 -17.35 -8.16 -29.59
C PHE A 220 -17.47 -9.52 -28.89
N ALA A 221 -17.10 -10.61 -29.57
CA ALA A 221 -17.15 -11.97 -29.02
C ALA A 221 -16.18 -12.15 -27.83
N SER A 222 -14.96 -11.62 -27.92
CA SER A 222 -13.96 -11.64 -26.83
C SER A 222 -14.44 -10.85 -25.62
N VAL A 223 -15.19 -9.77 -25.86
CA VAL A 223 -15.80 -8.95 -24.82
C VAL A 223 -17.01 -9.65 -24.17
N GLN A 224 -17.76 -10.45 -24.92
CA GLN A 224 -18.79 -11.33 -24.36
C GLN A 224 -18.16 -12.44 -23.52
N TYR A 225 -17.14 -13.12 -24.03
CA TYR A 225 -16.37 -14.14 -23.31
C TYR A 225 -15.84 -13.62 -21.97
N LEU A 226 -15.32 -12.39 -21.93
CA LEU A 226 -14.91 -11.73 -20.68
C LEU A 226 -16.07 -11.57 -19.69
N MET A 227 -17.29 -11.32 -20.17
CA MET A 227 -18.46 -11.14 -19.31
C MET A 227 -19.07 -12.45 -18.81
N THR A 228 -18.97 -13.53 -19.59
CA THR A 228 -19.72 -14.76 -19.35
C THR A 228 -18.86 -15.91 -18.83
N ASP A 229 -17.63 -16.04 -19.32
CA ASP A 229 -16.81 -17.25 -19.14
C ASP A 229 -15.56 -17.01 -18.29
N VAL A 230 -15.03 -15.77 -18.27
CA VAL A 230 -13.86 -15.43 -17.46
C VAL A 230 -14.27 -15.21 -16.00
N ASN A 231 -13.59 -15.90 -15.08
CA ASN A 231 -13.78 -15.71 -13.64
C ASN A 231 -13.59 -14.24 -13.25
N PHE A 232 -14.64 -13.65 -12.64
CA PHE A 232 -14.69 -12.22 -12.30
C PHE A 232 -14.50 -11.25 -13.47
N GLY A 233 -14.54 -11.71 -14.73
CA GLY A 233 -14.33 -10.84 -15.89
C GLY A 233 -15.42 -9.77 -16.04
N TRP A 234 -16.68 -10.10 -15.68
CA TRP A 234 -17.78 -9.13 -15.60
C TRP A 234 -17.49 -8.00 -14.62
N LEU A 235 -16.86 -8.31 -13.48
CA LEU A 235 -16.52 -7.35 -12.44
C LEU A 235 -15.39 -6.44 -12.92
N ILE A 236 -14.33 -7.01 -13.48
CA ILE A 236 -13.18 -6.25 -14.02
C ILE A 236 -13.64 -5.28 -15.12
N ARG A 237 -14.44 -5.75 -16.08
CA ARG A 237 -14.98 -4.88 -17.14
C ARG A 237 -15.88 -3.78 -16.58
N SER A 238 -16.74 -4.11 -15.62
CA SER A 238 -17.65 -3.15 -14.99
C SER A 238 -16.89 -2.09 -14.20
N ILE A 239 -15.88 -2.48 -13.43
CA ILE A 239 -14.98 -1.56 -12.71
C ILE A 239 -14.27 -0.65 -13.72
N HIS A 240 -13.71 -1.19 -14.80
CA HIS A 240 -13.03 -0.39 -15.82
C HIS A 240 -13.97 0.68 -16.40
N ARG A 241 -15.20 0.30 -16.79
CA ARG A 241 -16.20 1.21 -17.33
C ARG A 241 -16.64 2.29 -16.34
N TRP A 242 -16.99 1.91 -15.11
CA TRP A 242 -17.47 2.88 -14.10
C TRP A 242 -16.36 3.79 -13.60
N SER A 243 -15.16 3.24 -13.36
CA SER A 243 -13.99 4.01 -12.96
C SER A 243 -13.58 5.02 -14.04
N ALA A 244 -13.81 4.74 -15.33
CA ALA A 244 -13.50 5.69 -16.40
C ALA A 244 -14.42 6.93 -16.33
N SER A 245 -15.72 6.70 -16.12
CA SER A 245 -16.68 7.79 -15.91
C SER A 245 -16.38 8.59 -14.63
N MET A 246 -16.01 7.90 -13.55
CA MET A 246 -15.60 8.55 -12.29
C MET A 246 -14.32 9.35 -12.46
N MET A 247 -13.33 8.84 -13.20
CA MET A 247 -12.08 9.55 -13.47
C MET A 247 -12.35 10.90 -14.13
N VAL A 248 -13.20 10.93 -15.16
CA VAL A 248 -13.59 12.17 -15.85
C VAL A 248 -14.37 13.11 -14.93
N LEU A 249 -15.35 12.59 -14.19
CA LEU A 249 -16.14 13.40 -13.24
C LEU A 249 -15.25 14.07 -12.19
N ILE A 250 -14.39 13.29 -11.52
CA ILE A 250 -13.51 13.81 -10.48
C ILE A 250 -12.45 14.74 -11.07
N MET A 251 -11.94 14.48 -12.28
CA MET A 251 -11.07 15.40 -13.00
C MET A 251 -11.75 16.76 -13.23
N ILE A 252 -13.01 16.79 -13.65
CA ILE A 252 -13.78 18.04 -13.80
C ILE A 252 -13.88 18.78 -12.47
N LEU A 253 -14.25 18.08 -11.39
CA LEU A 253 -14.29 18.69 -10.05
C LEU A 253 -12.92 19.19 -9.60
N HIS A 254 -11.85 18.48 -9.93
CA HIS A 254 -10.48 18.90 -9.65
C HIS A 254 -10.12 20.19 -10.40
N VAL A 255 -10.47 20.30 -11.68
CA VAL A 255 -10.30 21.52 -12.48
C VAL A 255 -11.08 22.68 -11.86
N PHE A 256 -12.34 22.48 -11.46
CA PHE A 256 -13.12 23.51 -10.78
C PHE A 256 -12.46 23.95 -9.48
N ARG A 257 -11.99 23.01 -8.65
CA ARG A 257 -11.27 23.36 -7.42
C ARG A 257 -10.05 24.22 -7.72
N VAL A 258 -9.20 23.82 -8.66
CA VAL A 258 -7.97 24.56 -9.00
C VAL A 258 -8.30 25.97 -9.50
N TYR A 259 -9.36 26.11 -10.30
CA TYR A 259 -9.80 27.40 -10.81
C TYR A 259 -10.35 28.30 -9.69
N LEU A 260 -11.27 27.78 -8.88
CA LEU A 260 -11.91 28.53 -7.79
C LEU A 260 -10.93 28.91 -6.68
N THR A 261 -9.88 28.12 -6.45
CA THR A 261 -8.82 28.45 -5.46
C THR A 261 -7.65 29.23 -6.04
N GLY A 262 -7.71 29.64 -7.31
CA GLY A 262 -6.62 30.38 -7.98
C GLY A 262 -5.29 29.62 -8.05
N GLY A 263 -5.32 28.28 -7.98
CA GLY A 263 -4.13 27.43 -7.92
C GLY A 263 -3.28 27.43 -9.20
N PHE A 264 -3.82 27.96 -10.30
CA PHE A 264 -3.16 28.11 -11.59
C PHE A 264 -2.33 29.40 -11.74
N LYS A 265 -2.45 30.34 -10.79
CA LYS A 265 -1.70 31.61 -10.81
C LYS A 265 -0.19 31.37 -10.63
N LYS A 266 0.61 32.39 -10.96
CA LYS A 266 2.07 32.41 -10.74
C LYS A 266 2.47 31.87 -9.37
N PRO A 267 3.45 30.96 -9.25
CA PRO A 267 4.33 30.38 -10.28
C PRO A 267 3.87 29.01 -10.84
N ARG A 268 2.57 28.68 -10.76
CA ARG A 268 2.00 27.34 -11.05
C ARG A 268 1.39 27.20 -12.46
N GLU A 269 1.72 28.10 -13.38
CA GLU A 269 1.13 28.12 -14.73
C GLU A 269 1.45 26.84 -15.51
N LEU A 270 2.67 26.30 -15.40
CA LEU A 270 3.06 25.07 -16.09
C LEU A 270 2.34 23.83 -15.54
N THR A 271 2.04 23.82 -14.24
CA THR A 271 1.20 22.79 -13.63
C THR A 271 -0.21 22.82 -14.23
N TRP A 272 -0.77 24.02 -14.46
CA TRP A 272 -2.06 24.14 -15.15
C TRP A 272 -2.01 23.63 -16.59
N VAL A 273 -0.99 24.02 -17.37
CA VAL A 273 -0.83 23.57 -18.76
C VAL A 273 -0.71 22.05 -18.86
N THR A 274 0.12 21.43 -18.01
CA THR A 274 0.22 19.97 -17.96
C THR A 274 -1.09 19.30 -17.54
N GLY A 275 -1.85 19.92 -16.64
CA GLY A 275 -3.21 19.47 -16.28
C GLY A 275 -4.18 19.49 -17.47
N VAL A 276 -4.17 20.54 -18.28
CA VAL A 276 -4.99 20.63 -19.50
C VAL A 276 -4.61 19.56 -20.52
N ILE A 277 -3.32 19.32 -20.72
CA ILE A 277 -2.84 18.26 -21.62
C ILE A 277 -3.32 16.89 -21.13
N MET A 278 -3.21 16.59 -19.83
CA MET A 278 -3.73 15.34 -19.26
C MET A 278 -5.25 15.23 -19.38
N ALA A 279 -5.99 16.33 -19.29
CA ALA A 279 -7.44 16.32 -19.51
C ALA A 279 -7.80 15.92 -20.95
N VAL A 280 -7.07 16.46 -21.95
CA VAL A 280 -7.22 16.06 -23.36
C VAL A 280 -6.88 14.58 -23.55
N CYS A 281 -5.82 14.09 -22.88
CA CYS A 281 -5.44 12.68 -22.92
C CYS A 281 -6.52 11.78 -22.30
N THR A 282 -7.11 12.20 -21.18
CA THR A 282 -8.19 11.48 -20.49
C THR A 282 -9.45 11.36 -21.36
N VAL A 283 -9.83 12.44 -22.06
CA VAL A 283 -10.95 12.37 -23.02
C VAL A 283 -10.59 11.46 -24.21
N SER A 284 -9.33 11.51 -24.68
CA SER A 284 -8.84 10.63 -25.75
C SER A 284 -8.87 9.14 -25.37
N PHE A 285 -8.59 8.80 -24.10
CA PHE A 285 -8.81 7.45 -23.57
C PHE A 285 -10.28 7.05 -23.68
N GLY A 286 -11.19 7.94 -23.29
CA GLY A 286 -12.63 7.71 -23.42
C GLY A 286 -13.03 7.40 -24.86
N VAL A 287 -12.62 8.24 -25.82
CA VAL A 287 -12.95 8.06 -27.25
C VAL A 287 -12.39 6.75 -27.80
N THR A 288 -11.11 6.47 -27.54
CA THR A 288 -10.46 5.27 -28.08
C THR A 288 -11.01 3.99 -27.45
N GLY A 289 -11.17 3.95 -26.12
CA GLY A 289 -11.67 2.80 -25.37
C GLY A 289 -13.13 2.48 -25.63
N TYR A 290 -13.98 3.50 -25.84
CA TYR A 290 -15.41 3.32 -26.08
C TYR A 290 -15.72 2.52 -27.35
N SER A 291 -14.81 2.55 -28.33
CA SER A 291 -14.96 1.83 -29.60
C SER A 291 -14.48 0.38 -29.56
N LEU A 292 -13.68 -0.02 -28.55
CA LEU A 292 -13.05 -1.35 -28.51
C LEU A 292 -14.02 -2.52 -28.41
N PRO A 293 -15.19 -2.42 -27.74
CA PRO A 293 -16.20 -3.49 -27.78
C PRO A 293 -16.75 -3.77 -29.18
N TRP A 294 -16.60 -2.83 -30.12
CA TRP A 294 -17.06 -2.94 -31.50
C TRP A 294 -18.56 -3.26 -31.64
N ASP A 295 -19.37 -2.73 -30.73
CA ASP A 295 -20.83 -2.74 -30.81
C ASP A 295 -21.35 -1.57 -31.65
N GLN A 296 -22.66 -1.51 -31.89
CA GLN A 296 -23.27 -0.46 -32.71
C GLN A 296 -22.96 0.95 -32.16
N VAL A 297 -23.05 1.13 -30.85
CA VAL A 297 -22.87 2.44 -30.23
C VAL A 297 -21.41 2.88 -30.35
N GLY A 298 -20.46 2.01 -30.04
CA GLY A 298 -19.03 2.29 -30.19
C GLY A 298 -18.63 2.57 -31.65
N TYR A 299 -19.13 1.76 -32.60
CA TYR A 299 -18.83 1.92 -34.02
C TYR A 299 -19.35 3.25 -34.61
N TRP A 300 -20.61 3.61 -34.33
CA TRP A 300 -21.18 4.87 -34.82
C TRP A 300 -20.55 6.09 -34.15
N ALA A 301 -20.25 6.00 -32.85
CA ALA A 301 -19.52 7.05 -32.14
C ALA A 301 -18.14 7.31 -32.77
N VAL A 302 -17.35 6.26 -33.04
CA VAL A 302 -16.05 6.42 -33.67
C VAL A 302 -16.17 6.97 -35.09
N LYS A 303 -17.18 6.53 -35.87
CA LYS A 303 -17.40 7.04 -37.22
C LYS A 303 -17.71 8.54 -37.23
N ILE A 304 -18.53 9.02 -36.30
CA ILE A 304 -18.85 10.44 -36.17
C ILE A 304 -17.63 11.24 -35.71
N VAL A 305 -16.99 10.85 -34.61
CA VAL A 305 -15.89 11.64 -34.01
C VAL A 305 -14.66 11.72 -34.93
N THR A 306 -14.33 10.63 -35.63
CA THR A 306 -13.21 10.60 -36.58
C THR A 306 -13.51 11.35 -37.87
N GLY A 307 -14.77 11.72 -38.13
CA GLY A 307 -15.16 12.54 -39.28
C GLY A 307 -15.06 14.04 -39.02
N VAL A 308 -14.98 14.46 -37.76
CA VAL A 308 -14.91 15.89 -37.39
C VAL A 308 -13.72 16.61 -38.02
N PRO A 309 -12.49 16.04 -38.06
CA PRO A 309 -11.34 16.72 -38.64
C PRO A 309 -11.46 17.03 -40.15
N ASP A 310 -12.38 16.39 -40.88
CA ASP A 310 -12.58 16.63 -42.31
C ASP A 310 -13.00 18.08 -42.61
N ALA A 311 -13.60 18.76 -41.62
CA ALA A 311 -13.96 20.17 -41.72
C ALA A 311 -12.75 21.13 -41.71
N ILE A 312 -11.54 20.64 -41.37
CA ILE A 312 -10.32 21.46 -41.34
C ILE A 312 -9.83 21.67 -42.78
N PRO A 313 -9.73 22.91 -43.28
CA PRO A 313 -9.24 23.16 -44.64
C PRO A 313 -7.81 22.62 -44.84
N VAL A 314 -7.50 22.20 -46.07
CA VAL A 314 -6.18 21.75 -46.53
C VAL A 314 -5.72 20.40 -45.97
N VAL A 315 -5.81 20.17 -44.65
CA VAL A 315 -5.23 18.99 -43.99
C VAL A 315 -6.26 17.99 -43.44
N GLY A 316 -7.56 18.36 -43.43
CA GLY A 316 -8.62 17.57 -42.79
C GLY A 316 -8.77 16.15 -43.34
N SER A 317 -8.86 16.00 -44.66
CA SER A 317 -9.03 14.69 -45.30
C SER A 317 -7.86 13.74 -45.01
N THR A 318 -6.63 14.23 -45.09
CA THR A 318 -5.42 13.47 -44.75
C THR A 318 -5.39 13.07 -43.28
N LEU A 319 -5.83 13.95 -42.37
CA LEU A 319 -5.92 13.63 -40.94
C LEU A 319 -6.94 12.52 -40.65
N VAL A 320 -8.10 12.55 -41.30
CA VAL A 320 -9.13 11.51 -41.15
C VAL A 320 -8.62 10.16 -41.64
N GLU A 321 -7.98 10.13 -42.81
CA GLU A 321 -7.41 8.90 -43.36
C GLU A 321 -6.27 8.36 -42.50
N LEU A 322 -5.43 9.25 -41.95
CA LEU A 322 -4.39 8.87 -40.98
C LEU A 322 -4.99 8.35 -39.68
N LEU A 323 -6.07 8.94 -39.16
CA LEU A 323 -6.67 8.50 -37.91
C LEU A 323 -7.37 7.14 -38.08
N ARG A 324 -8.09 6.96 -39.19
CA ARG A 324 -8.83 5.72 -39.49
C ARG A 324 -7.95 4.61 -40.05
N GLY A 325 -6.84 4.96 -40.71
CA GLY A 325 -6.03 4.02 -41.48
C GLY A 325 -6.72 3.53 -42.76
N GLY A 326 -7.55 4.38 -43.38
CA GLY A 326 -8.29 4.11 -44.60
C GLY A 326 -9.47 5.06 -44.81
N VAL A 327 -10.15 4.93 -45.94
CA VAL A 327 -11.28 5.80 -46.35
C VAL A 327 -12.52 5.66 -45.45
N GLY A 328 -12.63 4.56 -44.70
CA GLY A 328 -13.75 4.27 -43.80
C GLY A 328 -13.27 3.69 -42.48
N VAL A 329 -14.20 3.63 -41.52
CA VAL A 329 -13.95 2.95 -40.24
C VAL A 329 -13.98 1.43 -40.46
N GLY A 330 -12.92 0.74 -40.05
CA GLY A 330 -12.81 -0.71 -40.21
C GLY A 330 -11.70 -1.32 -39.35
N GLN A 331 -11.14 -2.44 -39.80
CA GLN A 331 -10.11 -3.18 -39.06
C GLN A 331 -8.87 -2.34 -38.76
N SER A 332 -8.38 -1.55 -39.73
CA SER A 332 -7.23 -0.67 -39.51
C SER A 332 -7.48 0.36 -38.42
N THR A 333 -8.70 0.90 -38.35
CA THR A 333 -9.11 1.84 -37.30
C THR A 333 -9.08 1.17 -35.93
N LEU A 334 -9.67 -0.03 -35.83
CA LEU A 334 -9.70 -0.79 -34.57
C LEU A 334 -8.29 -1.08 -34.06
N THR A 335 -7.38 -1.56 -34.92
CA THR A 335 -5.99 -1.84 -34.53
C THR A 335 -5.25 -0.58 -34.07
N ARG A 336 -5.42 0.55 -34.78
CA ARG A 336 -4.82 1.84 -34.38
C ARG A 336 -5.38 2.33 -33.05
N PHE A 337 -6.69 2.25 -32.86
CA PHE A 337 -7.35 2.69 -31.63
C PHE A 337 -6.95 1.83 -30.44
N TYR A 338 -6.82 0.51 -30.63
CA TYR A 338 -6.29 -0.39 -29.61
C TYR A 338 -4.86 -0.01 -29.21
N SER A 339 -3.97 0.22 -30.18
CA SER A 339 -2.59 0.65 -29.93
C SER A 339 -2.52 2.03 -29.25
N LEU A 340 -3.33 2.99 -29.69
CA LEU A 340 -3.43 4.30 -29.07
C LEU A 340 -3.90 4.19 -27.60
N HIS A 341 -4.93 3.37 -27.34
CA HIS A 341 -5.53 3.22 -26.03
C HIS A 341 -4.63 2.49 -25.02
N THR A 342 -3.92 1.46 -25.46
CA THR A 342 -3.16 0.56 -24.57
C THR A 342 -1.68 0.88 -24.48
N PHE A 343 -1.13 1.64 -25.43
CA PHE A 343 0.30 1.94 -25.48
C PHE A 343 0.60 3.43 -25.49
N VAL A 344 0.14 4.16 -26.52
CA VAL A 344 0.52 5.58 -26.72
C VAL A 344 -0.04 6.47 -25.61
N LEU A 345 -1.34 6.38 -25.33
CA LEU A 345 -1.98 7.22 -24.32
C LEU A 345 -1.51 6.91 -22.89
N PRO A 346 -1.33 5.64 -22.46
CA PRO A 346 -0.75 5.32 -21.15
C PRO A 346 0.65 5.88 -20.97
N LEU A 347 1.53 5.72 -21.97
CA LEU A 347 2.89 6.23 -21.90
C LEU A 347 2.90 7.76 -21.81
N LEU A 348 2.15 8.43 -22.69
CA LEU A 348 2.08 9.89 -22.73
C LEU A 348 1.49 10.44 -21.43
N THR A 349 0.42 9.84 -20.92
CA THR A 349 -0.21 10.27 -19.68
C THR A 349 0.71 10.04 -18.48
N ALA A 350 1.45 8.92 -18.42
CA ALA A 350 2.42 8.67 -17.36
C ALA A 350 3.55 9.72 -17.34
N VAL A 351 4.08 10.10 -18.50
CA VAL A 351 5.11 11.15 -18.62
C VAL A 351 4.57 12.50 -18.14
N PHE A 352 3.40 12.92 -18.61
CA PHE A 352 2.80 14.19 -18.18
C PHE A 352 2.42 14.20 -16.70
N MET A 353 1.95 13.07 -16.18
CA MET A 353 1.60 12.91 -14.76
C MET A 353 2.84 13.01 -13.86
N LEU A 354 3.95 12.37 -14.25
CA LEU A 354 5.23 12.51 -13.56
C LEU A 354 5.66 13.98 -13.53
N MET A 355 5.66 14.67 -14.68
CA MET A 355 5.99 16.11 -14.74
C MET A 355 5.06 16.94 -13.85
N HIS A 356 3.76 16.65 -13.86
CA HIS A 356 2.77 17.35 -13.06
C HIS A 356 3.03 17.19 -11.56
N PHE A 357 3.29 15.96 -11.09
CA PHE A 357 3.59 15.69 -9.69
C PHE A 357 4.93 16.28 -9.24
N LEU A 358 5.96 16.24 -10.09
CA LEU A 358 7.26 16.85 -9.79
C LEU A 358 7.14 18.37 -9.60
N MET A 359 6.37 19.06 -10.45
CA MET A 359 6.12 20.49 -10.29
C MET A 359 5.34 20.81 -9.02
N ILE A 360 4.32 20.02 -8.69
CA ILE A 360 3.56 20.16 -7.44
C ILE A 360 4.46 19.94 -6.22
N ARG A 361 5.29 18.89 -6.21
CA ARG A 361 6.22 18.60 -5.10
C ARG A 361 7.24 19.72 -4.93
N LYS A 362 7.72 20.30 -6.04
CA LYS A 362 8.71 21.39 -6.03
C LYS A 362 8.14 22.73 -5.55
N GLN A 363 6.92 23.08 -5.99
CA GLN A 363 6.34 24.40 -5.73
C GLN A 363 5.43 24.44 -4.49
N GLY A 364 5.01 23.28 -3.99
CA GLY A 364 4.04 23.17 -2.90
C GLY A 364 2.62 23.57 -3.32
N ILE A 365 1.69 23.41 -2.38
CA ILE A 365 0.28 23.72 -2.61
C ILE A 365 0.04 25.25 -2.65
N SER A 366 -1.07 25.68 -3.25
CA SER A 366 -1.48 27.09 -3.25
C SER A 366 -1.70 27.63 -1.83
N GLY A 367 -1.45 28.93 -1.64
CA GLY A 367 -1.73 29.62 -0.39
C GLY A 367 -3.23 29.72 -0.08
N PRO A 368 -3.60 30.31 1.07
CA PRO A 368 -4.99 30.57 1.41
C PRO A 368 -5.65 31.50 0.36
N LEU A 369 -6.98 31.40 0.28
CA LEU A 369 -7.83 32.17 -0.63
C LEU A 369 -7.75 33.68 -0.40
#